data_AF-A0A2G2DUC9-F1
#
_entry.id   AF-A0A2G2DUC9-F1
#
_cell.length_a   1.000
_cell.length_b   1.000
_cell.length_c   1.000
_cell.angle_alpha   90.00
_cell.angle_beta   90.00
_cell.angle_gamma   90.00
#
_symmetry.space_group_name_H-M   'P 1'
#
loop_
_entity.id
_entity.type
_entity.pdbx_description
1 polymer ?
#
loop_
_entity_poly.entity_id
_entity_poly.type
_entity_poly.pdbx_seq_one_letter_code
_entity_poly.pdbx_strand_id
1 'polypeptide(L)'
;MANEEEVKDGLQGPEKKQEVPAGWKANILAFACHYCAFAAADFAGVLRLSYPTNVKVIRLPCTGKLDQIYLLRAFERGVDGVFVAG
;
A
#
# COMPACT_ATOMS: atom_id res chain seq x y z
N MET A 1 20.49 -10.23 -5.98
CA MET A 1 19.76 -9.84 -7.22
C MET A 1 18.52 -10.71 -7.27
N ALA A 2 17.52 -10.39 -6.45
CA ALA A 2 16.27 -11.15 -6.43
C ALA A 2 15.37 -10.56 -7.51
N ASN A 3 15.11 -11.37 -8.53
CA ASN A 3 14.31 -11.03 -9.70
C ASN A 3 12.90 -10.63 -9.25
N GLU A 4 12.36 -9.56 -9.85
CA GLU A 4 11.00 -9.02 -9.65
C GLU A 4 9.90 -9.94 -10.24
N GLU A 5 10.28 -11.11 -10.72
CA GLU A 5 9.36 -12.11 -11.26
C GLU A 5 8.90 -13.05 -10.14
N GLU A 6 7.58 -13.19 -10.01
CA GLU A 6 6.84 -14.07 -9.10
C GLU A 6 6.21 -13.42 -7.85
N VAL A 7 5.60 -12.24 -7.99
CA VAL A 7 4.26 -12.06 -7.39
C VAL A 7 3.27 -12.80 -8.28
N LYS A 8 3.20 -14.13 -8.13
CA LYS A 8 2.19 -14.95 -8.80
C LYS A 8 0.81 -14.54 -8.28
N ASP A 9 0.12 -13.80 -9.13
CA ASP A 9 -1.27 -13.38 -9.05
C ASP A 9 -2.19 -14.56 -8.77
N GLY A 10 -2.46 -14.81 -7.49
CA GLY A 10 -3.27 -15.93 -7.01
C GLY A 10 -4.65 -15.56 -6.53
N LEU A 11 -5.09 -14.30 -6.67
CA LEU A 11 -6.41 -13.85 -6.24
C LEU A 11 -6.95 -12.79 -7.21
N GLN A 12 -7.59 -13.24 -8.28
CA GLN A 12 -8.33 -12.34 -9.18
C GLN A 12 -9.59 -11.87 -8.44
N GLY A 13 -9.59 -10.61 -8.00
CA GLY A 13 -10.78 -9.97 -7.45
C GLY A 13 -11.90 -9.85 -8.50
N PRO A 14 -13.12 -9.45 -8.09
CA PRO A 14 -14.25 -9.21 -9.00
C PRO A 14 -14.02 -8.01 -9.94
N GLU A 15 -12.95 -7.24 -9.73
CA GLU A 15 -12.59 -6.08 -10.52
C GLU A 15 -11.90 -6.48 -11.83
N LYS A 16 -12.31 -5.84 -12.94
CA LYS A 16 -11.62 -6.00 -14.22
C LYS A 16 -10.25 -5.34 -14.12
N LYS A 17 -9.17 -6.07 -14.39
CA LYS A 17 -7.84 -5.48 -14.54
C LYS A 17 -7.85 -4.41 -15.62
N GLN A 18 -7.67 -3.16 -15.22
CA GLN A 18 -7.52 -2.04 -16.14
C GLN A 18 -6.07 -1.97 -16.63
N GLU A 19 -5.92 -1.68 -17.92
CA GLU A 19 -4.61 -1.53 -18.56
C GLU A 19 -3.93 -0.26 -18.06
N VAL A 20 -2.75 -0.42 -17.45
CA VAL A 20 -1.95 0.68 -16.90
C VAL A 20 -1.10 1.28 -18.03
N PRO A 21 -1.15 2.62 -18.27
CA PRO A 21 -0.37 3.24 -19.34
C PRO A 21 1.14 3.13 -19.09
N ALA A 22 1.91 2.93 -20.17
CA ALA A 22 3.36 2.76 -20.12
C ALA A 22 4.06 4.03 -19.60
N GLY A 23 4.64 3.96 -18.40
CA GLY A 23 5.36 5.07 -17.75
C GLY A 23 4.63 5.70 -16.55
N TRP A 24 3.43 5.22 -16.20
CA TRP A 24 2.73 5.70 -15.01
C TRP A 24 3.29 5.05 -13.74
N LYS A 25 3.69 5.87 -12.77
CA LYS A 25 4.16 5.43 -11.45
C LYS A 25 3.08 5.72 -10.42
N ALA A 26 2.35 4.67 -10.00
CA ALA A 26 1.30 4.79 -9.00
C ALA A 26 1.84 5.42 -7.71
N ASN A 27 1.18 6.44 -7.17
CA ASN A 27 1.48 7.01 -5.87
C ASN A 27 0.52 6.39 -4.85
N ILE A 28 1.03 5.53 -3.97
CA ILE A 28 0.21 4.77 -3.02
C ILE A 28 0.44 5.27 -1.60
N LEU A 29 -0.65 5.52 -0.87
CA LEU A 29 -0.61 5.90 0.53
C LEU A 29 -1.11 4.75 1.42
N ALA A 30 -0.27 4.26 2.31
CA ALA A 30 -0.58 3.16 3.21
C ALA A 30 -0.81 3.67 4.64
N PHE A 31 -2.02 3.49 5.17
CA PHE A 31 -2.32 3.71 6.58
C PHE A 31 -2.07 2.43 7.36
N ALA A 32 -1.09 2.47 8.26
CA ALA A 32 -0.68 1.33 9.05
C ALA A 32 -0.97 1.59 10.54
N CYS A 33 -1.69 0.66 11.18
CA CYS A 33 -1.81 0.67 12.63
C CYS A 33 -0.45 0.42 13.29
N HIS A 34 -0.25 1.01 14.47
CA HIS A 34 1.00 0.95 15.19
C HIS A 34 1.40 -0.48 15.60
N TYR A 35 0.43 -1.28 16.05
CA TYR A 35 0.70 -2.54 16.73
C TYR A 35 0.85 -3.73 15.78
N CYS A 36 0.05 -3.80 14.72
CA CYS A 36 0.04 -4.93 13.79
C CYS A 36 0.69 -4.55 12.46
N ALA A 37 0.11 -3.60 11.72
CA ALA A 37 0.52 -3.32 10.34
C ALA A 37 1.91 -2.64 10.26
N PHE A 38 2.19 -1.69 11.14
CA PHE A 38 3.50 -1.03 11.19
C PHE A 38 4.58 -1.99 11.67
N ALA A 39 4.28 -2.84 12.67
CA ALA A 39 5.18 -3.91 13.10
C ALA A 39 5.45 -4.93 11.99
N ALA A 40 4.45 -5.28 11.18
CA ALA A 40 4.63 -6.14 10.01
C ALA A 40 5.50 -5.47 8.93
N ALA A 41 5.34 -4.17 8.72
CA ALA A 41 6.20 -3.41 7.81
C ALA A 41 7.66 -3.37 8.31
N ASP A 42 7.87 -3.17 9.62
CA ASP A 42 9.21 -3.27 10.25
C ASP A 42 9.79 -4.68 10.08
N PHE A 43 8.98 -5.71 10.25
CA PHE A 43 9.39 -7.11 10.03
C PHE A 43 9.78 -7.38 8.58
N ALA A 44 9.04 -6.84 7.61
CA ALA A 44 9.42 -6.89 6.19
C ALA A 44 10.79 -6.24 5.94
N GLY A 45 11.10 -5.15 6.67
CA GLY A 45 12.41 -4.52 6.68
C GLY A 45 13.51 -5.42 7.25
N VAL A 46 13.24 -6.11 8.37
CA VAL A 46 14.17 -7.10 8.98
C VAL A 46 14.46 -8.25 8.02
N LEU A 47 13.44 -8.72 7.30
CA LEU A 47 13.55 -9.76 6.28
C LEU A 47 14.21 -9.27 4.99
N ARG A 48 14.51 -7.97 4.87
CA ARG A 48 15.04 -7.32 3.66
C ARG A 48 14.19 -7.57 2.42
N LEU A 49 12.86 -7.59 2.60
CA LEU A 49 11.92 -7.67 1.49
C LEU A 49 11.93 -6.35 0.74
N SER A 50 12.27 -6.39 -0.54
CA SER A 50 12.19 -5.23 -1.41
C SER A 50 10.73 -4.94 -1.71
N TYR A 51 10.33 -3.68 -1.57
CA TYR A 51 9.03 -3.21 -2.02
C TYR A 51 9.22 -1.94 -2.86
N PRO A 52 8.29 -1.65 -3.77
CA PRO A 52 8.33 -0.44 -4.59
C PRO A 52 8.41 0.86 -3.77
N THR A 53 9.28 1.79 -4.18
CA THR A 53 9.53 3.09 -3.49
C THR A 53 8.38 4.11 -3.60
N ASN A 54 7.30 3.73 -4.28
CA ASN A 54 6.13 4.57 -4.53
C ASN A 54 5.07 4.46 -3.43
N VAL A 55 5.25 3.55 -2.47
CA VAL A 55 4.37 3.39 -1.30
C VAL A 55 4.88 4.25 -0.15
N LYS A 56 4.01 5.12 0.39
CA LYS A 56 4.30 5.98 1.54
C LYS A 56 3.46 5.53 2.74
N VAL A 57 4.10 5.19 3.85
CA VAL A 57 3.43 4.68 5.06
C VAL A 57 3.14 5.81 6.04
N ILE A 58 1.88 5.93 6.46
CA ILE A 58 1.42 6.78 7.56
C ILE A 58 1.12 5.90 8.77
N ARG A 59 1.82 6.16 9.87
CA ARG A 59 1.61 5.47 11.15
C ARG A 59 0.41 6.06 11.90
N LEU A 60 -0.52 5.21 12.29
CA LEU A 60 -1.68 5.55 13.13
C LEU A 60 -1.62 4.75 14.44
N PRO A 61 -2.18 5.26 15.56
CA PRO A 61 -2.23 4.48 16.81
C PRO A 61 -3.04 3.18 16.65
N CYS A 62 -4.14 3.21 15.90
CA CYS A 62 -4.96 2.05 15.52
C CYS A 62 -5.73 2.40 14.24
N THR A 63 -6.17 1.40 13.45
CA THR A 63 -7.07 1.62 12.31
C THR A 63 -8.40 2.26 12.70
N GLY A 64 -8.84 2.09 13.95
CA GLY A 64 -10.05 2.76 14.45
C GLY A 64 -9.96 4.30 14.49
N LYS A 65 -8.75 4.88 14.36
CA LYS A 65 -8.59 6.35 14.24
C LYS A 65 -8.83 6.85 12.81
N LEU A 66 -8.88 5.94 11.82
CA LEU A 66 -9.05 6.28 10.43
C LEU A 66 -10.51 6.59 10.12
N ASP A 67 -10.76 7.79 9.63
CA ASP A 67 -12.04 8.29 9.15
C ASP A 67 -12.02 8.37 7.61
N GLN A 68 -13.16 8.17 6.97
CA GLN A 68 -13.36 8.29 5.53
C GLN A 68 -12.88 9.63 4.97
N ILE A 69 -12.98 10.71 5.74
CA ILE A 69 -12.48 12.04 5.35
C ILE A 69 -10.97 11.99 5.01
N TYR A 70 -10.18 11.20 5.72
CA TYR A 70 -8.75 11.06 5.44
C TYR A 70 -8.50 10.31 4.12
N LEU A 71 -9.31 9.31 3.78
CA LEU A 71 -9.20 8.59 2.51
C LEU A 71 -9.58 9.53 1.35
N LEU A 72 -10.71 10.22 1.45
CA LEU A 72 -11.16 11.17 0.42
C LEU A 72 -10.14 12.28 0.20
N ARG A 73 -9.60 12.85 1.28
CA ARG A 73 -8.54 13.86 1.20
C ARG A 73 -7.25 13.35 0.57
N ALA A 74 -6.95 12.06 0.70
CA ALA A 74 -5.79 11.46 0.01
C ALA A 74 -6.03 11.44 -1.50
N PHE A 75 -7.21 11.02 -1.94
CA PHE A 75 -7.58 11.04 -3.36
C PHE A 75 -7.63 12.46 -3.93
N GLU A 76 -8.17 13.44 -3.20
CA GLU A 76 -8.15 14.87 -3.60
C GLU A 76 -6.73 15.41 -3.82
N ARG A 77 -5.73 14.86 -3.11
CA ARG A 77 -4.32 15.23 -3.24
C ARG A 77 -3.59 14.53 -4.38
N GLY A 78 -4.29 13.73 -5.20
CA GLY A 78 -3.70 13.00 -6.32
C GLY A 78 -2.96 11.73 -5.90
N VAL A 79 -3.43 11.05 -4.86
CA VAL A 79 -3.00 9.68 -4.54
C VAL A 79 -3.81 8.73 -5.42
N ASP A 80 -3.13 7.80 -6.10
CA ASP A 80 -3.76 6.87 -7.04
C ASP A 80 -4.42 5.68 -6.30
N GLY A 81 -3.88 5.33 -5.13
CA GLY A 81 -4.40 4.23 -4.34
C GLY A 81 -4.13 4.41 -2.85
N VAL A 82 -5.09 3.97 -2.03
CA VAL A 82 -4.96 3.97 -0.58
C VAL A 82 -5.00 2.54 -0.08
N PHE A 83 -4.01 2.16 0.73
CA PHE A 83 -3.95 0.88 1.42
C PHE A 83 -4.21 1.09 2.91
N VAL A 84 -5.07 0.28 3.52
CA VAL A 84 -5.38 0.37 4.96
C VAL A 84 -5.17 -1.00 5.57
N ALA A 85 -4.31 -1.07 6.59
CA ALA A 85 -4.03 -2.30 7.31
C ALA A 85 -4.01 -2.05 8.83
N GLY A 86 -4.63 -2.99 9.56
CA GLY A 86 -4.83 -2.96 11.00
C GLY A 86 -4.46 -4.25 11.69
#